data_AF-A0A9W5Z1J8-F1
#
_entry.id   AF-A0A9W5Z1J8-F1
#
_cell.length_a   1.000
_cell.length_b   1.000
_cell.length_c   1.000
_cell.angle_alpha   90.00
_cell.angle_beta   90.00
_cell.angle_gamma   90.00
#
_symmetry.space_group_name_H-M   'P 1'
#
loop_
_entity.id
_entity.type
_entity.pdbx_description
1 polymer ?
#
loop_
_entity_poly.entity_id
_entity_poly.type
_entity_poly.pdbx_seq_one_letter_code
_entity_poly.pdbx_strand_id
1 'polypeptide(L)'
;MAVPAVDFPIFPRLPAELRVQIWEETLPKFVRPLYFYRNGRWTVGNAGSENLDIKFDHLSPNMEINVPIFSVNREAFRVTRSWMMIHGIYNGTTPTKSTFFIRPFNPKVDTLYLSWSQFSDNSLGIACKIYTTSTSGNITINRTEPMCLAVSRDTVKIGPSSLEFLFQHPFCRATHKLVIVDNAEVLPNNNQELQHHWELNSALSTPAFVWNSARDRFEEGEGIGNSDPYLLGGLNACAASGMTGGFGEVKDHKLEVYLATAIKM
;
A
#
# COMPACT_ATOMS: atom_id res chain seq x y z
N MET A 1 57.71 -2.69 11.60
CA MET A 1 57.01 -1.62 10.85
C MET A 1 55.53 -1.74 11.17
N ALA A 2 54.98 -0.81 11.93
CA ALA A 2 53.54 -0.77 12.24
C ALA A 2 52.82 -0.09 11.07
N VAL A 3 51.75 -0.71 10.57
CA VAL A 3 50.84 -0.11 9.58
C VAL A 3 50.20 1.12 10.24
N PRO A 4 50.25 2.32 9.65
CA PRO A 4 49.59 3.47 10.24
C PRO A 4 48.08 3.18 10.25
N ALA A 5 47.46 3.34 11.42
CA ALA A 5 46.02 3.32 11.52
C ALA A 5 45.47 4.38 10.56
N VAL A 6 44.65 3.97 9.60
CA VAL A 6 43.90 4.90 8.76
C VAL A 6 42.85 5.51 9.68
N ASP A 7 43.23 6.60 10.36
CA ASP A 7 42.26 7.48 10.99
C ASP A 7 41.24 7.89 9.92
N PHE A 8 39.98 7.98 10.29
CA PHE A 8 38.88 8.38 9.40
C PHE A 8 38.52 9.86 9.61
N PRO A 9 39.38 10.88 9.33
CA PRO A 9 39.05 12.28 9.60
C PRO A 9 38.51 13.02 8.36
N ILE A 10 37.84 12.34 7.44
CA ILE A 10 37.75 12.82 6.04
C ILE A 10 36.42 13.48 5.69
N PHE A 11 35.31 13.18 6.39
CA PHE A 11 33.99 13.64 5.95
C PHE A 11 33.89 15.17 5.76
N PRO A 12 34.29 16.03 6.71
CA PRO A 12 34.21 17.48 6.52
C PRO A 12 35.19 18.04 5.47
N ARG A 13 36.22 17.29 5.09
CA ARG A 13 37.24 17.69 4.10
C ARG A 13 36.86 17.31 2.68
N LEU A 14 35.80 16.53 2.49
CA LEU A 14 35.27 16.23 1.17
C LEU A 14 34.71 17.50 0.49
N PRO A 15 34.82 17.59 -0.84
CA PRO A 15 34.06 18.56 -1.63
C PRO A 15 32.59 18.59 -1.22
N ALA A 16 31.97 19.77 -1.27
CA ALA A 16 30.61 19.98 -0.80
C ALA A 16 29.61 19.07 -1.51
N GLU A 17 29.82 18.83 -2.81
CA GLU A 17 29.01 17.97 -3.67
C GLU A 17 29.00 16.53 -3.14
N LEU A 18 30.17 16.00 -2.78
CA LEU A 18 30.28 14.64 -2.23
C LEU A 18 29.66 14.54 -0.83
N ARG A 19 29.79 15.59 0.00
CA ARG A 19 29.16 15.61 1.33
C ARG A 19 27.63 15.61 1.22
N VAL A 20 27.08 16.42 0.30
CA VAL A 20 25.64 16.43 0.01
C VAL A 20 25.17 15.08 -0.51
N GLN A 21 25.88 14.50 -1.48
CA GLN A 21 25.54 13.18 -2.02
C GLN A 21 25.54 12.10 -0.93
N ILE A 22 26.53 12.10 -0.04
CA ILE A 22 26.55 11.17 1.10
C ILE A 22 25.34 11.39 2.01
N TRP A 23 24.97 12.65 2.30
CA TRP A 23 23.77 12.91 3.09
C TRP A 23 22.50 12.41 2.40
N GLU A 24 22.37 12.63 1.09
CA GLU A 24 21.23 12.12 0.31
C GLU A 24 21.17 10.59 0.33
N GLU A 25 22.30 9.91 0.20
CA GLU A 25 22.39 8.45 0.24
C GLU A 25 22.06 7.85 1.62
N THR A 26 22.26 8.63 2.70
CA THR A 26 21.90 8.18 4.07
C THR A 26 20.43 8.34 4.41
N LEU A 27 19.65 9.03 3.55
CA LEU A 27 18.22 9.22 3.79
C LEU A 27 17.43 7.94 3.46
N PRO A 28 16.33 7.68 4.19
CA PRO A 28 15.45 6.57 3.87
C PRO A 28 14.98 6.61 2.42
N LYS A 29 15.06 5.48 1.74
CA LYS A 29 14.56 5.31 0.37
C LYS A 29 13.21 4.60 0.43
N PHE A 30 12.23 5.16 -0.26
CA PHE A 30 10.89 4.61 -0.37
C PHE A 30 10.74 3.99 -1.75
N VAL A 31 10.84 2.67 -1.85
CA VAL A 31 10.73 1.98 -3.14
C VAL A 31 9.30 1.50 -3.33
N ARG A 32 8.76 0.81 -2.33
CA ARG A 32 7.41 0.24 -2.23
C ARG A 32 6.93 0.26 -0.77
N PRO A 33 6.61 1.43 -0.22
CA PRO A 33 6.04 1.54 1.12
C PRO A 33 4.78 0.69 1.27
N LEU A 34 4.71 -0.05 2.37
CA LEU A 34 3.56 -0.87 2.75
C LEU A 34 2.85 -0.22 3.94
N TYR A 35 1.59 0.19 3.73
CA TYR A 35 0.74 0.78 4.75
C TYR A 35 -0.32 -0.21 5.20
N PHE A 36 -0.63 -0.26 6.49
CA PHE A 36 -1.66 -1.13 7.02
C PHE A 36 -3.01 -0.41 7.03
N TYR A 37 -4.01 -1.06 6.43
CA TYR A 37 -5.39 -0.63 6.56
C TYR A 37 -5.84 -0.65 8.01
N ARG A 38 -6.81 0.21 8.33
CA ARG A 38 -7.49 0.23 9.62
C ARG A 38 -8.99 0.36 9.40
N ASN A 39 -9.75 -0.13 10.36
CA ASN A 39 -11.21 -0.08 10.30
C ASN A 39 -11.71 1.37 10.31
N GLY A 40 -12.84 1.61 9.63
CA GLY A 40 -13.51 2.91 9.60
C GLY A 40 -12.92 3.94 8.63
N ARG A 41 -11.96 3.56 7.78
CA ARG A 41 -11.29 4.49 6.84
C ARG A 41 -12.05 4.75 5.55
N TRP A 42 -13.01 3.90 5.22
CA TRP A 42 -13.91 4.12 4.12
C TRP A 42 -15.15 4.84 4.65
N THR A 43 -15.42 6.01 4.06
CA THR A 43 -16.59 6.82 4.39
C THR A 43 -17.52 6.88 3.20
N VAL A 44 -18.83 6.87 3.47
CA VAL A 44 -19.87 7.06 2.45
C VAL A 44 -20.46 8.44 2.68
N GLY A 45 -20.11 9.37 1.80
CA GLY A 45 -20.75 10.67 1.69
C GLY A 45 -21.95 10.61 0.75
N ASN A 46 -22.93 11.48 0.99
CA ASN A 46 -24.03 11.70 0.06
C ASN A 46 -23.57 12.75 -0.97
N ALA A 47 -23.54 12.39 -2.27
CA ALA A 47 -23.22 13.30 -3.37
C ALA A 47 -24.47 13.71 -4.18
N GLY A 48 -25.66 13.44 -3.66
CA GLY A 48 -26.95 13.69 -4.29
C GLY A 48 -27.90 12.50 -4.14
N SER A 49 -29.17 12.67 -4.53
CA SER A 49 -30.22 11.64 -4.40
C SER A 49 -29.92 10.33 -5.13
N GLU A 50 -28.99 10.33 -6.08
CA GLU A 50 -28.61 9.17 -6.90
C GLU A 50 -27.08 8.92 -6.92
N ASN A 51 -26.30 9.63 -6.10
CA ASN A 51 -24.84 9.54 -6.13
C ASN A 51 -24.27 9.27 -4.73
N LEU A 52 -23.46 8.23 -4.63
CA LEU A 52 -22.69 7.93 -3.42
C LEU A 52 -21.24 8.34 -3.63
N ASP A 53 -20.65 9.01 -2.66
CA ASP A 53 -19.24 9.34 -2.67
C ASP A 53 -18.53 8.43 -1.68
N ILE A 54 -17.78 7.46 -2.19
CA ILE A 54 -17.02 6.53 -1.34
C ILE A 54 -15.59 7.04 -1.30
N LYS A 55 -15.21 7.57 -0.14
CA LYS A 55 -13.89 8.17 0.07
C LYS A 55 -13.08 7.34 1.04
N PHE A 56 -11.88 6.97 0.60
CA PHE A 56 -10.84 6.49 1.49
C PHE A 56 -10.17 7.66 2.21
N ASP A 57 -10.20 7.64 3.54
CA ASP A 57 -9.42 8.52 4.40
C ASP A 57 -7.93 8.14 4.32
N HIS A 58 -7.26 8.71 3.33
CA HIS A 58 -5.83 8.55 3.08
C HIS A 58 -4.95 9.42 3.99
N LEU A 59 -5.53 10.28 4.84
CA LEU A 59 -4.76 11.16 5.73
C LEU A 59 -4.32 10.47 7.02
N SER A 60 -4.86 9.28 7.30
CA SER A 60 -4.60 8.58 8.56
C SER A 60 -3.61 7.42 8.54
N PRO A 61 -3.36 6.69 7.44
CA PRO A 61 -2.28 5.72 7.46
C PRO A 61 -0.96 6.51 7.49
N ASN A 62 -0.33 6.54 8.67
CA ASN A 62 0.84 7.33 8.96
C ASN A 62 1.99 6.40 9.34
N MET A 63 3.09 6.54 8.60
CA MET A 63 4.30 5.74 8.79
C MET A 63 5.36 6.57 9.51
N GLU A 64 5.83 6.06 10.64
CA GLU A 64 6.97 6.60 11.35
C GLU A 64 8.25 6.28 10.58
N ILE A 65 9.02 7.33 10.32
CA ILE A 65 10.33 7.25 9.69
C ILE A 65 11.37 7.70 10.70
N ASN A 66 12.43 6.91 10.82
CA ASN A 66 13.62 7.35 11.52
C ASN A 66 14.51 8.12 10.55
N VAL A 67 14.91 9.34 10.93
CA VAL A 67 15.82 10.17 10.13
C VAL A 67 16.97 10.65 11.01
N PRO A 68 17.95 9.79 11.30
CA PRO A 68 19.01 10.09 12.28
C PRO A 68 19.83 11.34 11.93
N ILE A 69 19.99 11.63 10.64
CA ILE A 69 20.85 12.72 10.17
C ILE A 69 20.24 14.11 10.36
N PHE A 70 18.95 14.21 10.67
CA PHE A 70 18.22 15.48 10.75
C PHE A 70 18.88 16.51 11.69
N SER A 71 19.42 16.04 12.81
CA SER A 71 20.01 16.88 13.86
C SER A 71 21.53 16.87 13.90
N VAL A 72 22.22 16.26 12.92
CA VAL A 72 23.68 16.08 12.98
C VAL A 72 24.43 17.40 12.81
N ASN A 73 24.12 18.17 11.76
CA ASN A 73 24.69 19.49 11.52
C ASN A 73 23.78 20.30 10.56
N ARG A 74 24.16 21.56 10.28
CA ARG A 74 23.38 22.47 9.42
C ARG A 74 23.25 22.00 7.97
N GLU A 75 24.24 21.29 7.44
CA GLU A 75 24.21 20.79 6.07
C GLU A 75 23.27 19.58 5.95
N ALA A 76 23.45 18.58 6.83
CA ALA A 76 22.57 17.42 6.92
C ALA A 76 21.11 17.84 7.15
N PHE A 77 20.87 18.83 8.04
CA PHE A 77 19.54 19.40 8.25
C PHE A 77 18.93 19.98 6.97
N ARG A 78 19.71 20.72 6.17
CA ARG A 78 19.21 21.31 4.91
C ARG A 78 18.86 20.23 3.89
N VAL A 79 19.72 19.24 3.71
CA VAL A 79 19.48 18.10 2.80
C VAL A 79 18.23 17.34 3.24
N THR A 80 18.16 17.00 4.53
CA THR A 80 17.01 16.28 5.10
C THR A 80 15.71 17.05 4.94
N ARG A 81 15.71 18.35 5.24
CA ARG A 81 14.51 19.19 5.12
C ARG A 81 14.01 19.26 3.68
N SER A 82 14.91 19.39 2.71
CA SER A 82 14.54 19.36 1.28
C SER A 82 13.91 18.02 0.89
N TRP A 83 14.53 16.92 1.27
CA TRP A 83 13.98 15.58 1.05
C TRP A 83 12.62 15.37 1.72
N MET A 84 12.44 15.83 2.97
CA MET A 84 11.15 15.77 3.66
C MET A 84 10.05 16.49 2.90
N MET A 85 10.33 17.69 2.37
CA MET A 85 9.34 18.44 1.57
C MET A 85 8.96 17.69 0.29
N ILE A 86 9.92 17.06 -0.40
CA ILE A 86 9.67 16.29 -1.62
C ILE A 86 8.74 15.09 -1.32
N HIS A 87 8.91 14.44 -0.18
CA HIS A 87 8.12 13.27 0.22
C HIS A 87 6.89 13.59 1.08
N GLY A 88 6.60 14.88 1.33
CA GLY A 88 5.47 15.30 2.18
C GLY A 88 5.60 14.87 3.64
N ILE A 89 6.83 14.67 4.12
CA ILE A 89 7.12 14.21 5.48
C ILE A 89 7.06 15.38 6.45
N TYR A 90 6.39 15.18 7.58
CA TYR A 90 6.24 16.18 8.62
C TYR A 90 6.63 15.65 10.00
N ASN A 91 6.81 16.56 10.96
CA ASN A 91 7.20 16.21 12.32
C ASN A 91 5.98 15.79 13.14
N GLY A 92 6.05 14.62 13.77
CA GLY A 92 5.21 14.24 14.89
C GLY A 92 5.86 14.65 16.21
N THR A 93 5.04 14.90 17.23
CA THR A 93 5.51 15.18 18.60
C THR A 93 4.84 14.20 19.54
N THR A 94 5.63 13.45 20.31
CA THR A 94 5.09 12.61 21.39
C THR A 94 4.76 13.46 22.62
N PRO A 95 3.93 12.95 23.56
CA PRO A 95 3.74 13.57 24.86
C PRO A 95 5.06 13.79 25.64
N THR A 96 6.07 12.95 25.37
CA THR A 96 7.42 13.03 25.96
C THR A 96 8.37 13.97 25.21
N LYS A 97 7.88 14.74 24.22
CA LYS A 97 8.65 15.69 23.38
C LYS A 97 9.74 15.07 22.50
N SER A 98 9.72 13.76 22.27
CA SER A 98 10.57 13.17 21.22
C SER A 98 10.00 13.52 19.85
N THR A 99 10.84 14.08 18.98
CA THR A 99 10.48 14.34 17.58
C THR A 99 10.62 13.05 16.78
N PHE A 100 9.58 12.69 16.05
CA PHE A 100 9.61 11.62 15.06
C PHE A 100 9.09 12.17 13.73
N PHE A 101 9.36 11.48 12.63
CA PHE A 101 8.96 11.92 11.30
C PHE A 101 7.85 11.03 10.78
N ILE A 102 6.86 11.64 10.12
CA ILE A 102 5.67 10.95 9.60
C ILE A 102 5.63 11.12 8.10
N ARG A 103 5.58 10.01 7.38
CA ARG A 103 5.24 9.98 5.95
C ARG A 103 3.76 9.58 5.79
N PRO A 104 2.90 10.46 5.28
CA PRO A 104 1.51 10.11 5.01
C PRO A 104 1.40 9.14 3.84
N PHE A 105 0.32 8.36 3.81
CA PHE A 105 0.01 7.48 2.70
C PHE A 105 -0.35 8.26 1.44
N ASN A 106 0.21 7.85 0.31
CA ASN A 106 -0.12 8.35 -1.01
C ASN A 106 -0.84 7.27 -1.83
N PRO A 107 -2.17 7.39 -2.03
CA PRO A 107 -2.98 6.34 -2.67
C PRO A 107 -2.62 6.06 -4.13
N LYS A 108 -1.86 6.94 -4.79
CA LYS A 108 -1.45 6.75 -6.19
C LYS A 108 -0.23 5.84 -6.37
N VAL A 109 0.63 5.76 -5.36
CA VAL A 109 1.95 5.11 -5.47
C VAL A 109 2.23 4.10 -4.38
N ASP A 110 1.69 4.30 -3.18
CA ASP A 110 1.93 3.43 -2.04
C ASP A 110 0.99 2.23 -2.06
N THR A 111 1.39 1.17 -1.36
CA THR A 111 0.60 -0.06 -1.27
C THR A 111 -0.13 -0.12 0.06
N LEU A 112 -1.43 -0.40 0.03
CA LEU A 112 -2.25 -0.59 1.23
C LEU A 112 -2.50 -2.08 1.48
N TYR A 113 -1.94 -2.61 2.55
CA TYR A 113 -2.18 -3.96 3.04
C TYR A 113 -3.53 -4.06 3.78
N LEU A 114 -4.35 -4.99 3.31
CA LEU A 114 -5.65 -5.34 3.87
C LEU A 114 -5.53 -6.64 4.65
N SER A 115 -5.58 -6.56 5.98
CA SER A 115 -5.85 -7.72 6.81
C SER A 115 -7.31 -8.16 6.64
N TRP A 116 -7.54 -9.43 6.34
CA TRP A 116 -8.89 -9.93 6.07
C TRP A 116 -9.84 -9.73 7.26
N SER A 117 -9.38 -10.02 8.48
CA SER A 117 -10.18 -9.86 9.71
C SER A 117 -10.62 -8.43 9.94
N GLN A 118 -9.75 -7.46 9.66
CA GLN A 118 -10.06 -6.04 9.79
C GLN A 118 -11.02 -5.58 8.69
N PHE A 119 -10.79 -6.03 7.46
CA PHE A 119 -11.63 -5.66 6.34
C PHE A 119 -13.05 -6.23 6.46
N SER A 120 -13.21 -7.50 6.80
CA SER A 120 -14.52 -8.18 6.88
C SER A 120 -15.47 -7.51 7.88
N ASP A 121 -14.97 -7.08 9.02
CA ASP A 121 -15.81 -6.52 10.09
C ASP A 121 -16.44 -5.16 9.71
N ASN A 122 -15.72 -4.33 8.95
CA ASN A 122 -16.17 -2.98 8.59
C ASN A 122 -16.86 -2.91 7.22
N SER A 123 -16.41 -3.72 6.27
CA SER A 123 -16.93 -3.76 4.90
C SER A 123 -18.42 -4.08 4.85
N LEU A 124 -18.92 -4.96 5.71
CA LEU A 124 -20.36 -5.26 5.83
C LEU A 124 -21.19 -4.02 6.18
N GLY A 125 -20.72 -3.17 7.10
CA GLY A 125 -21.43 -1.96 7.49
C GLY A 125 -21.55 -0.95 6.34
N ILE A 126 -20.53 -0.87 5.50
CA ILE A 126 -20.52 0.03 4.34
C ILE A 126 -21.34 -0.56 3.19
N ALA A 127 -21.21 -1.86 2.93
CA ALA A 127 -22.02 -2.60 1.97
C ALA A 127 -23.52 -2.40 2.27
N CYS A 128 -23.94 -2.61 3.53
CA CYS A 128 -25.32 -2.37 3.95
C CYS A 128 -25.78 -0.93 3.69
N LYS A 129 -24.93 0.08 3.97
CA LYS A 129 -25.26 1.49 3.65
C LYS A 129 -25.47 1.69 2.15
N ILE A 130 -24.61 1.11 1.31
CA ILE A 130 -24.74 1.20 -0.15
C ILE A 130 -26.07 0.55 -0.60
N TYR A 131 -26.35 -0.68 -0.17
CA TYR A 131 -27.57 -1.40 -0.54
C TYR A 131 -28.86 -0.71 -0.06
N THR A 132 -28.86 -0.15 1.15
CA THR A 132 -30.02 0.60 1.68
C THR A 132 -30.24 1.94 0.98
N THR A 133 -29.20 2.50 0.35
CA THR A 133 -29.30 3.77 -0.40
C THR A 133 -29.58 3.53 -1.89
N SER A 134 -29.38 2.30 -2.40
CA SER A 134 -29.49 1.93 -3.83
C SER A 134 -30.88 1.52 -4.31
N THR A 135 -31.93 1.79 -3.54
CA THR A 135 -33.26 1.20 -3.77
C THR A 135 -34.02 1.75 -4.99
N SER A 136 -33.50 2.73 -5.75
CA SER A 136 -34.27 3.34 -6.85
C SER A 136 -33.51 3.91 -8.06
N GLY A 137 -32.25 3.53 -8.32
CA GLY A 137 -31.56 4.00 -9.53
C GLY A 137 -30.11 3.56 -9.68
N ASN A 138 -29.55 3.77 -10.89
CA ASN A 138 -28.13 3.57 -11.19
C ASN A 138 -27.29 4.55 -10.35
N ILE A 139 -26.74 4.09 -9.23
CA ILE A 139 -25.86 4.91 -8.40
C ILE A 139 -24.54 5.18 -9.12
N THR A 140 -24.17 6.45 -9.25
CA THR A 140 -22.80 6.83 -9.64
C THR A 140 -21.93 6.91 -8.39
N ILE A 141 -20.78 6.21 -8.40
CA ILE A 141 -19.85 6.19 -7.27
C ILE A 141 -18.58 6.97 -7.62
N ASN A 142 -18.38 8.13 -6.99
CA ASN A 142 -17.15 8.93 -7.09
C ASN A 142 -16.13 8.50 -6.03
N ARG A 143 -14.83 8.47 -6.38
CA ARG A 143 -13.83 7.73 -5.57
C ARG A 143 -12.42 8.31 -5.57
N THR A 144 -11.75 8.07 -4.44
CA THR A 144 -10.30 8.20 -4.25
C THR A 144 -9.80 6.90 -3.62
N GLU A 145 -9.43 5.90 -4.43
CA GLU A 145 -9.00 4.58 -3.95
C GLU A 145 -7.47 4.40 -4.05
N PRO A 146 -6.88 3.47 -3.29
CA PRO A 146 -5.52 2.99 -3.52
C PRO A 146 -5.41 2.32 -4.90
N MET A 147 -4.44 2.74 -5.70
CA MET A 147 -4.12 2.06 -6.96
C MET A 147 -3.45 0.69 -6.74
N CYS A 148 -2.86 0.48 -5.56
CA CYS A 148 -2.15 -0.73 -5.19
C CYS A 148 -2.63 -1.26 -3.83
N LEU A 149 -3.18 -2.48 -3.82
CA LEU A 149 -3.59 -3.19 -2.60
C LEU A 149 -2.67 -4.38 -2.35
N ALA A 150 -2.52 -4.75 -1.09
CA ALA A 150 -1.84 -5.97 -0.69
C ALA A 150 -2.73 -6.83 0.22
N VAL A 151 -2.64 -8.15 0.08
CA VAL A 151 -3.35 -9.13 0.91
C VAL A 151 -2.42 -10.27 1.28
N SER A 152 -2.70 -10.97 2.38
CA SER A 152 -1.98 -12.21 2.72
C SER A 152 -2.21 -13.29 1.66
N ARG A 153 -1.20 -14.12 1.39
CA ARG A 153 -1.35 -15.35 0.61
C ARG A 153 -2.43 -16.27 1.16
N ASP A 154 -2.65 -16.27 2.47
CA ASP A 154 -3.67 -17.09 3.09
C ASP A 154 -5.08 -16.59 2.78
N THR A 155 -5.27 -15.29 2.51
CA THR A 155 -6.57 -14.75 2.05
C THR A 155 -7.02 -15.40 0.74
N VAL A 156 -6.08 -15.82 -0.11
CA VAL A 156 -6.37 -16.57 -1.34
C VAL A 156 -6.80 -18.01 -1.04
N LYS A 157 -6.38 -18.56 0.11
CA LYS A 157 -6.63 -19.95 0.51
C LYS A 157 -7.86 -20.13 1.42
N ILE A 158 -8.22 -19.11 2.20
CA ILE A 158 -9.26 -19.17 3.24
C ILE A 158 -10.67 -19.43 2.68
N GLY A 159 -10.88 -19.28 1.37
CA GLY A 159 -12.05 -19.80 0.65
C GLY A 159 -12.59 -18.83 -0.41
N PRO A 160 -13.60 -19.28 -1.20
CA PRO A 160 -14.21 -18.51 -2.29
C PRO A 160 -14.58 -17.08 -1.91
N SER A 161 -15.11 -16.92 -0.70
CA SER A 161 -15.80 -15.72 -0.28
C SER A 161 -14.88 -14.52 0.00
N SER A 162 -13.58 -14.69 0.29
CA SER A 162 -12.77 -13.57 0.76
C SER A 162 -12.37 -12.60 -0.35
N LEU A 163 -11.71 -13.09 -1.40
CA LEU A 163 -11.37 -12.27 -2.56
C LEU A 163 -12.59 -11.92 -3.39
N GLU A 164 -13.56 -12.83 -3.50
CA GLU A 164 -14.83 -12.55 -4.15
C GLU A 164 -15.48 -11.32 -3.53
N PHE A 165 -15.64 -11.30 -2.21
CA PHE A 165 -16.25 -10.19 -1.49
C PHE A 165 -15.42 -8.90 -1.61
N LEU A 166 -14.08 -8.98 -1.62
CA LEU A 166 -13.21 -7.82 -1.86
C LEU A 166 -13.51 -7.15 -3.20
N PHE A 167 -13.67 -7.94 -4.27
CA PHE A 167 -13.90 -7.43 -5.63
C PHE A 167 -15.37 -7.17 -5.97
N GLN A 168 -16.33 -7.83 -5.30
CA GLN A 168 -17.76 -7.52 -5.42
C GLN A 168 -18.08 -6.12 -4.92
N HIS A 169 -17.31 -5.64 -3.94
CA HIS A 169 -17.54 -4.35 -3.32
C HIS A 169 -16.89 -3.19 -4.07
N PRO A 170 -17.51 -2.00 -4.01
CA PRO A 170 -17.00 -0.82 -4.71
C PRO A 170 -15.76 -0.20 -4.05
N PHE A 171 -14.98 -0.94 -3.26
CA PHE A 171 -13.76 -0.42 -2.61
C PHE A 171 -12.49 -0.68 -3.43
N CYS A 172 -12.54 -1.62 -4.37
CA CYS A 172 -11.35 -2.16 -5.05
C CYS A 172 -11.42 -2.08 -6.58
N ARG A 173 -12.33 -1.27 -7.14
CA ARG A 173 -12.55 -1.23 -8.60
C ARG A 173 -11.50 -0.38 -9.34
N ALA A 174 -10.89 0.58 -8.66
CA ALA A 174 -9.79 1.37 -9.21
C ALA A 174 -8.41 0.81 -8.84
N THR A 175 -8.37 -0.33 -8.15
CA THR A 175 -7.13 -1.06 -7.87
C THR A 175 -6.59 -1.67 -9.16
N HIS A 176 -5.44 -1.21 -9.61
CA HIS A 176 -4.78 -1.77 -10.80
C HIS A 176 -3.77 -2.86 -10.43
N LYS A 177 -3.30 -2.85 -9.18
CA LYS A 177 -2.29 -3.78 -8.69
C LYS A 177 -2.75 -4.45 -7.41
N LEU A 178 -2.74 -5.77 -7.40
CA LEU A 178 -2.90 -6.58 -6.20
C LEU A 178 -1.57 -7.26 -5.89
N VAL A 179 -1.06 -7.08 -4.67
CA VAL A 179 0.15 -7.75 -4.20
C VAL A 179 -0.25 -8.83 -3.20
N ILE A 180 0.15 -10.07 -3.48
CA ILE A 180 0.01 -11.17 -2.53
C ILE A 180 1.29 -11.24 -1.72
N VAL A 181 1.15 -11.05 -0.40
CA VAL A 181 2.25 -11.04 0.56
C VAL A 181 2.44 -12.45 1.13
N ASP A 182 3.60 -13.03 0.85
CA ASP A 182 3.92 -14.43 1.16
C ASP A 182 4.23 -14.68 2.64
N ASN A 183 4.82 -13.69 3.31
CA ASN A 183 5.23 -13.76 4.71
C ASN A 183 4.34 -12.88 5.61
N ALA A 184 3.04 -12.83 5.34
CA ALA A 184 2.11 -11.94 6.04
C ALA A 184 2.07 -12.17 7.57
N GLU A 185 2.51 -13.32 8.06
CA GLU A 185 2.66 -13.65 9.48
C GLU A 185 3.66 -12.76 10.23
N VAL A 186 4.62 -12.13 9.54
CA VAL A 186 5.54 -11.18 10.17
C VAL A 186 4.92 -9.79 10.36
N LEU A 187 3.79 -9.53 9.71
CA LEU A 187 3.14 -8.23 9.76
C LEU A 187 2.42 -8.05 11.11
N PRO A 188 2.44 -6.83 11.67
CA PRO A 188 1.76 -6.57 12.92
C PRO A 188 0.24 -6.71 12.74
N ASN A 189 -0.40 -7.46 13.64
CA ASN A 189 -1.87 -7.56 13.69
C ASN A 189 -2.50 -6.42 14.53
N ASN A 190 -1.72 -5.39 14.86
CA ASN A 190 -2.06 -4.43 15.92
C ASN A 190 -2.52 -3.09 15.33
N ASN A 191 -3.58 -2.52 15.94
CA ASN A 191 -4.17 -1.24 15.56
C ASN A 191 -3.39 -0.01 16.08
N GLN A 192 -2.06 -0.08 16.19
CA GLN A 192 -1.27 1.09 16.63
C GLN A 192 -1.48 2.24 15.65
N GLU A 193 -1.72 3.47 16.16
CA GLU A 193 -2.01 4.64 15.33
C GLU A 193 -0.86 5.07 14.42
N LEU A 194 0.35 4.71 14.80
CA LEU A 194 1.58 5.00 14.08
C LEU A 194 2.26 3.66 13.76
N GLN A 195 2.47 3.37 12.47
CA GLN A 195 3.16 2.16 12.04
C GLN A 195 4.65 2.43 11.83
N HIS A 196 5.49 1.40 11.99
CA HIS A 196 6.88 1.47 11.55
C HIS A 196 7.02 1.43 10.03
N HIS A 197 8.23 1.72 9.53
CA HIS A 197 8.54 1.65 8.10
C HIS A 197 8.59 0.19 7.62
N TRP A 198 7.66 -0.16 6.73
CA TRP A 198 7.62 -1.43 6.01
C TRP A 198 7.69 -1.20 4.51
N GLU A 199 8.37 -2.10 3.82
CA GLU A 199 8.54 -2.11 2.37
C GLU A 199 8.19 -3.49 1.79
N LEU A 200 7.84 -3.53 0.51
CA LEU A 200 7.75 -4.77 -0.26
C LEU A 200 9.09 -5.06 -0.93
N ASN A 201 9.63 -6.26 -0.71
CA ASN A 201 10.95 -6.69 -1.18
C ASN A 201 10.99 -7.10 -2.67
N SER A 202 9.84 -7.28 -3.33
CA SER A 202 9.80 -7.71 -4.73
C SER A 202 9.70 -6.53 -5.71
N ALA A 203 10.30 -6.71 -6.89
CA ALA A 203 10.03 -5.84 -8.01
C ALA A 203 8.61 -6.14 -8.54
N LEU A 204 7.64 -5.23 -8.30
CA LEU A 204 6.38 -5.16 -9.06
C LEU A 204 6.63 -4.75 -10.54
N SER A 205 7.67 -5.29 -11.16
CA SER A 205 8.04 -5.04 -12.56
C SER A 205 7.36 -6.02 -13.51
N THR A 206 7.13 -7.26 -13.07
CA THR A 206 6.48 -8.30 -13.86
C THR A 206 5.33 -8.90 -13.05
N PRO A 207 4.08 -8.81 -13.53
CA PRO A 207 2.94 -9.41 -12.86
C PRO A 207 3.03 -10.93 -12.91
N ALA A 208 2.67 -11.58 -11.81
CA ALA A 208 2.46 -13.02 -11.72
C ALA A 208 1.24 -13.47 -12.52
N PHE A 209 0.16 -12.70 -12.41
CA PHE A 209 -1.08 -12.97 -13.10
C PHE A 209 -1.72 -11.68 -13.60
N VAL A 210 -2.46 -11.73 -14.69
CA VAL A 210 -3.13 -10.59 -15.29
C VAL A 210 -4.59 -10.95 -15.57
N TRP A 211 -5.50 -10.05 -15.21
CA TRP A 211 -6.91 -10.19 -15.54
C TRP A 211 -7.15 -10.04 -17.04
N ASN A 212 -7.85 -11.01 -17.62
CA ASN A 212 -8.31 -10.97 -19.01
C ASN A 212 -9.83 -10.79 -19.03
N SER A 213 -10.27 -9.54 -19.19
CA SER A 213 -11.69 -9.16 -19.24
C SER A 213 -12.46 -9.72 -20.43
N ALA A 214 -11.79 -10.20 -21.49
CA ALA A 214 -12.47 -10.85 -22.61
C ALA A 214 -12.77 -12.33 -22.34
N ARG A 215 -12.08 -12.93 -21.38
CA ARG A 215 -12.20 -14.34 -20.99
C ARG A 215 -12.70 -14.52 -19.56
N ASP A 216 -12.97 -13.43 -18.86
CA ASP A 216 -13.41 -13.37 -17.47
C ASP A 216 -12.56 -14.25 -16.54
N ARG A 217 -11.24 -14.22 -16.72
CA ARG A 217 -10.30 -15.04 -15.95
C ARG A 217 -8.91 -14.40 -15.83
N PHE A 218 -8.18 -14.80 -14.81
CA PHE A 218 -6.75 -14.53 -14.69
C PHE A 218 -5.93 -15.48 -15.56
N GLU A 219 -4.91 -14.93 -16.18
CA GLU A 219 -3.91 -15.63 -16.97
C GLU A 219 -2.52 -15.36 -16.39
N GLU A 220 -1.57 -16.26 -16.65
CA GLU A 220 -0.19 -16.09 -16.19
C GLU A 220 0.48 -14.89 -16.87
N GLY A 221 1.30 -14.15 -16.13
CA GLY A 221 2.09 -13.07 -16.69
C GLY A 221 3.21 -13.56 -17.60
N GLU A 222 3.57 -12.77 -18.59
CA GLU A 222 4.63 -13.10 -19.54
C GLU A 222 5.99 -13.29 -18.84
N GLY A 223 6.68 -14.40 -19.14
CA GLY A 223 8.04 -14.66 -18.68
C GLY A 223 8.18 -15.37 -17.33
N ILE A 224 7.08 -15.82 -16.71
CA ILE A 224 7.11 -16.56 -15.45
C ILE A 224 7.03 -18.06 -15.74
N GLY A 225 8.17 -18.75 -15.64
CA GLY A 225 8.31 -20.17 -15.99
C GLY A 225 7.84 -21.18 -14.93
N ASN A 226 7.21 -20.72 -13.83
CA ASN A 226 6.65 -21.57 -12.78
C ASN A 226 5.51 -20.81 -12.10
N SER A 227 4.29 -20.92 -12.64
CA SER A 227 3.10 -20.42 -11.98
C SER A 227 2.75 -21.28 -10.77
N ASP A 228 2.18 -20.66 -9.73
CA ASP A 228 1.57 -21.36 -8.61
C ASP A 228 0.12 -21.72 -9.02
N PRO A 229 -0.17 -22.98 -9.40
CA PRO A 229 -1.48 -23.36 -9.93
C PRO A 229 -2.58 -23.26 -8.87
N TYR A 230 -2.24 -23.39 -7.58
CA TYR A 230 -3.19 -23.22 -6.49
C TYR A 230 -3.61 -21.76 -6.38
N LEU A 231 -2.66 -20.84 -6.53
CA LEU A 231 -2.92 -19.41 -6.48
C LEU A 231 -3.73 -18.95 -7.70
N LEU A 232 -3.40 -19.42 -8.91
CA LEU A 232 -4.19 -19.15 -10.11
C LEU A 232 -5.61 -19.71 -9.99
N GLY A 233 -5.74 -20.94 -9.48
CA GLY A 233 -7.04 -21.56 -9.21
C GLY A 233 -7.86 -20.75 -8.20
N GLY A 234 -7.24 -20.29 -7.11
CA GLY A 234 -7.87 -19.42 -6.12
C GLY A 234 -8.31 -18.08 -6.70
N LEU A 235 -7.47 -17.42 -7.49
CA LEU A 235 -7.85 -16.17 -8.17
C LEU A 235 -9.05 -16.35 -9.10
N ASN A 236 -9.06 -17.42 -9.90
CA ASN A 236 -10.17 -17.70 -10.82
C ASN A 236 -11.44 -18.17 -10.11
N ALA A 237 -11.33 -18.91 -9.01
CA ALA A 237 -12.50 -19.35 -8.25
C ALA A 237 -13.12 -18.22 -7.41
N CYS A 238 -12.31 -17.29 -6.92
CA CYS A 238 -12.74 -16.28 -5.94
C CYS A 238 -12.81 -14.88 -6.56
N ALA A 239 -11.66 -14.33 -6.99
CA ALA A 239 -11.56 -12.95 -7.43
C ALA A 239 -12.33 -12.71 -8.74
N ALA A 240 -12.24 -13.63 -9.71
CA ALA A 240 -12.96 -13.51 -10.97
C ALA A 240 -14.49 -13.49 -10.80
N SER A 241 -15.04 -14.27 -9.86
CA SER A 241 -16.47 -14.23 -9.50
C SER A 241 -16.88 -12.85 -9.00
N GLY A 242 -16.03 -12.24 -8.15
CA GLY A 242 -16.33 -10.91 -7.62
C GLY A 242 -16.21 -9.79 -8.64
N MET A 243 -15.26 -9.90 -9.57
CA MET A 243 -15.06 -8.94 -10.66
C MET A 243 -16.22 -9.00 -11.68
N THR A 244 -16.76 -10.19 -11.97
CA THR A 244 -17.84 -10.37 -12.96
C THR A 244 -19.24 -10.14 -12.39
N GLY A 245 -19.49 -10.55 -11.13
CA GLY A 245 -20.83 -10.52 -10.51
C GLY A 245 -21.16 -9.31 -9.63
N GLY A 246 -20.21 -8.43 -9.33
CA GLY A 246 -20.39 -7.28 -8.44
C GLY A 246 -21.10 -6.06 -9.07
N PHE A 247 -20.84 -4.86 -8.55
CA PHE A 247 -21.34 -3.57 -9.10
C PHE A 247 -20.77 -3.22 -10.50
N GLY A 248 -20.39 -4.24 -11.29
CA GLY A 248 -19.75 -4.19 -12.60
C GLY A 248 -18.29 -3.74 -12.52
N GLU A 249 -17.46 -4.14 -13.48
CA GLU A 249 -16.15 -3.53 -13.72
C GLU A 249 -16.25 -2.37 -14.72
N VAL A 250 -15.23 -1.50 -14.75
CA VAL A 250 -15.09 -0.56 -15.86
C VAL A 250 -14.60 -1.38 -17.05
N LYS A 251 -15.19 -1.18 -18.24
CA LYS A 251 -14.65 -1.77 -19.48
C LYS A 251 -13.15 -1.47 -19.57
N ASP A 252 -12.35 -2.47 -19.93
CA ASP A 252 -10.89 -2.39 -20.08
C ASP A 252 -10.08 -2.27 -18.76
N HIS A 253 -10.66 -2.61 -17.61
CA HIS A 253 -9.90 -2.71 -16.37
C HIS A 253 -8.80 -3.79 -16.47
N LYS A 254 -7.56 -3.43 -16.11
CA LYS A 254 -6.41 -4.32 -16.09
C LYS A 254 -5.92 -4.45 -14.65
N LEU A 255 -6.34 -5.51 -13.98
CA LEU A 255 -5.81 -5.88 -12.68
C LEU A 255 -4.59 -6.78 -12.88
N GLU A 256 -3.47 -6.34 -12.33
CA GLU A 256 -2.20 -7.05 -12.31
C GLU A 256 -1.94 -7.60 -10.90
N VAL A 257 -1.64 -8.89 -10.80
CA VAL A 257 -1.34 -9.55 -9.53
C VAL A 257 0.16 -9.78 -9.45
N TYR A 258 0.77 -9.43 -8.31
CA TYR A 258 2.19 -9.57 -8.03
C TYR A 258 2.40 -10.38 -6.75
N LEU A 259 3.56 -11.03 -6.64
CA LEU A 259 3.97 -11.73 -5.42
C LEU A 259 5.09 -10.94 -4.74
N ALA A 260 5.04 -10.83 -3.42
CA ALA A 260 6.02 -10.10 -2.64
C ALA A 260 6.20 -10.67 -1.24
N THR A 261 7.33 -10.34 -0.62
CA THR A 261 7.50 -10.43 0.83
C THR A 261 7.57 -9.02 1.43
N ALA A 262 7.06 -8.86 2.64
CA ALA A 262 7.18 -7.64 3.41
C ALA A 262 8.45 -7.67 4.26
N ILE A 263 9.14 -6.53 4.33
CA ILE A 263 10.34 -6.33 5.15
C ILE A 263 10.16 -5.09 6.01
N LYS A 264 10.62 -5.18 7.26
CA LYS A 264 10.71 -4.03 8.17
C LYS A 264 12.05 -3.34 7.94
N MET A 265 12.02 -2.03 7.75
CA MET A 265 13.22 -1.20 7.53
C MET A 265 13.79 -0.65 8.83
#